data_AF-A0A4D4JJG0-F1
#
_entry.id   AF-A0A4D4JJG0-F1
#
_cell.length_a   1.000
_cell.length_b   1.000
_cell.length_c   1.000
_cell.angle_alpha   90.00
_cell.angle_beta   90.00
_cell.angle_gamma   90.00
#
_symmetry.space_group_name_H-M   'P 1'
#
loop_
_entity.id
_entity.type
_entity.pdbx_description
1 polymer ?
#
loop_
_entity_poly.entity_id
_entity_poly.type
_entity_poly.pdbx_seq_one_letter_code
_entity_poly.pdbx_strand_id
1 'polypeptide(L)'
;MDVQLTDDGVAACQKARSKVPSDAVATCVTSTFDRCVRTAELITACQVELHRDARLNELDYGVYEGDPFLAYACWLAEHGPRVRPPGARESQAEGIVRMLTGLRAALGWPGPRLVVAHGLLVSVVQWAQSHPYQPLTDVFLPAARCLTPLVIGDADLRTLIDTLLRDLAEGARRRRGWHVDLGVFPREARDGLATVSAHASASRDEDEATHA
;
A
#
# COMPACT_ATOMS: atom_id res chain seq x y z
N MET A 1 11.59 -7.73 -0.59
CA MET A 1 13.00 -7.50 -0.96
C MET A 1 13.39 -6.03 -0.70
N ASP A 2 14.66 -5.73 -0.39
CA ASP A 2 15.12 -4.33 -0.36
C ASP A 2 15.74 -3.95 -1.71
N VAL A 3 15.17 -2.94 -2.34
CA VAL A 3 15.52 -2.48 -3.69
C VAL A 3 15.90 -1.01 -3.58
N GLN A 4 17.00 -0.64 -4.20
CA GLN A 4 17.54 0.71 -4.18
C GLN A 4 16.69 1.66 -5.05
N LEU A 5 16.79 2.97 -4.79
CA LEU A 5 16.19 3.97 -5.68
C LEU A 5 16.89 3.96 -7.04
N THR A 6 16.10 4.08 -8.10
CA THR A 6 16.59 4.35 -9.46
C THR A 6 16.92 5.84 -9.62
N ASP A 7 17.61 6.21 -10.70
CA ASP A 7 17.89 7.61 -11.05
C ASP A 7 16.59 8.43 -11.17
N ASP A 8 15.54 7.85 -11.77
CA ASP A 8 14.21 8.46 -11.83
C ASP A 8 13.61 8.66 -10.43
N GLY A 9 13.81 7.70 -9.53
CA GLY A 9 13.40 7.80 -8.13
C GLY A 9 14.11 8.93 -7.40
N VAL A 10 15.42 9.09 -7.63
CA VAL A 10 16.21 10.20 -7.07
C VAL A 10 15.72 11.54 -7.63
N ALA A 11 15.49 11.64 -8.94
CA ALA A 11 14.95 12.85 -9.57
C ALA A 11 13.54 13.19 -9.05
N ALA A 12 12.71 12.19 -8.78
CA ALA A 12 11.41 12.38 -8.15
C ALA A 12 11.52 12.94 -6.72
N CYS A 13 12.49 12.44 -5.92
CA CYS A 13 12.74 12.96 -4.57
C CYS A 13 13.14 14.45 -4.60
N GLN A 14 13.98 14.85 -5.56
CA GLN A 14 14.37 16.25 -5.74
C GLN A 14 13.16 17.15 -6.05
N LYS A 15 12.24 16.68 -6.91
CA LYS A 15 10.99 17.39 -7.20
C LYS A 15 10.04 17.43 -6.00
N ALA A 16 10.02 16.38 -5.17
CA ALA A 16 9.20 16.33 -3.97
C ALA A 16 9.72 17.27 -2.87
N ARG A 17 11.05 17.45 -2.78
CA ARG A 17 11.68 18.33 -1.78
C ARG A 17 11.13 19.75 -1.81
N SER A 18 10.89 20.33 -2.98
CA SER A 18 10.33 21.69 -3.10
C SER A 18 8.87 21.81 -2.64
N LYS A 19 8.18 20.68 -2.45
CA LYS A 19 6.79 20.61 -2.00
C LYS A 19 6.66 20.28 -0.50
N VAL A 20 7.77 19.93 0.15
CA VAL A 20 7.80 19.63 1.59
C VAL A 20 8.45 20.81 2.30
N PRO A 21 7.83 21.39 3.34
CA PRO A 21 8.44 22.45 4.13
C PRO A 21 9.51 21.85 5.05
N SER A 22 10.64 21.43 4.48
CA SER A 22 11.68 20.67 5.18
C SER A 22 12.21 21.38 6.44
N ASP A 23 12.30 22.71 6.42
CA ASP A 23 12.71 23.52 7.59
C ASP A 23 11.72 23.49 8.76
N ALA A 24 10.47 23.10 8.51
CA ALA A 24 9.42 22.98 9.52
C ALA A 24 9.21 21.54 10.00
N VAL A 25 9.90 20.54 9.41
CA VAL A 25 9.76 19.14 9.82
C VAL A 25 10.56 18.92 11.10
N ALA A 26 9.88 18.60 12.19
CA ALA A 26 10.50 18.29 13.48
C ALA A 26 11.01 16.84 13.54
N THR A 27 10.26 15.91 12.94
CA THR A 27 10.58 14.48 12.96
C THR A 27 10.34 13.85 11.59
N CYS A 28 11.22 12.94 11.18
CA CYS A 28 10.97 12.09 10.04
C CYS A 28 10.88 10.61 10.45
N VAL A 29 9.83 9.94 9.98
CA VAL A 29 9.59 8.51 10.24
C VAL A 29 9.57 7.77 8.90
N THR A 30 10.26 6.65 8.82
CA THR A 30 10.45 5.87 7.60
C THR A 30 10.08 4.41 7.84
N SER A 31 9.76 3.67 6.77
CA SER A 31 9.91 2.22 6.82
C SER A 31 11.38 1.82 6.99
N THR A 32 11.66 0.56 7.30
CA THR A 32 13.03 0.09 7.48
C THR A 32 13.75 -0.19 6.16
N PHE A 33 13.09 -0.05 5.01
CA PHE A 33 13.72 -0.31 3.71
C PHE A 33 14.55 0.88 3.23
N ASP A 34 15.72 0.60 2.68
CA ASP A 34 16.72 1.59 2.30
C ASP A 34 16.15 2.65 1.33
N ARG A 35 15.28 2.25 0.41
CA ARG A 35 14.61 3.22 -0.49
C ARG A 35 13.80 4.28 0.23
N CYS A 36 13.17 3.97 1.36
CA CYS A 36 12.41 4.95 2.14
C CYS A 36 13.34 5.82 2.99
N VAL A 37 14.38 5.22 3.58
CA VAL A 37 15.44 5.96 4.29
C VAL A 37 16.09 6.96 3.35
N ARG A 38 16.51 6.52 2.16
CA ARG A 38 17.16 7.36 1.17
C ARG A 38 16.24 8.46 0.64
N THR A 39 14.96 8.16 0.44
CA THR A 39 13.96 9.17 0.07
C THR A 39 13.85 10.26 1.16
N ALA A 40 13.80 9.87 2.44
CA ALA A 40 13.74 10.81 3.55
C ALA A 40 14.99 11.69 3.64
N GLU A 41 16.18 11.10 3.51
CA GLU A 41 17.45 11.85 3.47
C GLU A 41 17.47 12.87 2.33
N LEU A 42 17.04 12.48 1.13
CA LEU A 42 17.02 13.38 -0.03
C LEU A 42 16.03 14.54 0.15
N ILE A 43 14.86 14.29 0.75
CA ILE A 43 13.84 15.32 0.98
C ILE A 43 14.26 16.27 2.11
N THR A 44 14.81 15.74 3.20
CA THR A 44 15.19 16.51 4.41
C THR A 44 16.61 17.07 4.33
N ALA A 45 17.39 16.73 3.30
CA ALA A 45 18.82 17.01 3.21
C ALA A 45 19.62 16.56 4.44
N CYS A 46 19.21 15.46 5.06
CA CYS A 46 19.79 14.91 6.28
C CYS A 46 19.76 15.88 7.49
N GLN A 47 18.83 16.84 7.51
CA GLN A 47 18.74 17.86 8.58
C GLN A 47 17.78 17.46 9.71
N VAL A 48 17.08 16.33 9.58
CA VAL A 48 16.04 15.89 10.52
C VAL A 48 16.39 14.50 11.06
N GLU A 49 16.13 14.25 12.34
CA GLU A 49 16.28 12.93 12.95
C GLU A 49 15.35 11.91 12.28
N LEU A 50 15.91 10.77 11.88
CA LEU A 50 15.22 9.69 11.18
C LEU A 50 14.89 8.56 12.15
N HIS A 51 13.60 8.28 12.32
CA HIS A 51 13.12 7.09 13.01
C HIS A 51 12.65 6.04 12.00
N ARG A 52 13.04 4.79 12.22
CA ARG A 52 12.62 3.66 11.37
C ARG A 52 11.55 2.85 12.09
N ASP A 53 10.48 2.51 11.40
CA ASP A 53 9.39 1.70 11.92
C ASP A 53 9.03 0.57 10.95
N ALA A 54 9.32 -0.67 11.35
CA ALA A 54 9.06 -1.86 10.53
C ALA A 54 7.58 -2.06 10.23
N ARG A 55 6.67 -1.45 11.02
CA ARG A 55 5.24 -1.48 10.72
C ARG A 55 4.89 -0.72 9.45
N LEU A 56 5.74 0.22 9.01
CA LEU A 56 5.57 0.98 7.77
C LEU A 56 6.17 0.28 6.54
N ASN A 57 6.79 -0.90 6.69
CA ASN A 57 7.33 -1.68 5.56
C ASN A 57 6.25 -2.06 4.58
N GLU A 58 6.60 -2.09 3.30
CA GLU A 58 5.72 -2.56 2.22
C GLU A 58 5.22 -3.97 2.51
N LEU A 59 4.10 -4.31 1.87
CA LEU A 59 3.51 -5.64 1.94
C LEU A 59 4.52 -6.74 1.57
N ASP A 60 4.47 -7.86 2.30
CA ASP A 60 5.13 -9.09 1.91
C ASP A 60 4.35 -9.75 0.76
N TYR A 61 4.89 -9.67 -0.46
CA TYR A 61 4.22 -10.19 -1.65
C TYR A 61 4.39 -11.71 -1.83
N GLY A 62 5.14 -12.39 -0.95
CA GLY A 62 5.39 -13.83 -1.02
C GLY A 62 6.07 -14.22 -2.32
N VAL A 63 5.50 -15.20 -3.03
CA VAL A 63 6.02 -15.67 -4.33
C VAL A 63 6.03 -14.61 -5.43
N TYR A 64 5.33 -13.48 -5.25
CA TYR A 64 5.26 -12.38 -6.23
C TYR A 64 6.32 -11.29 -6.00
N GLU A 65 7.22 -11.48 -5.02
CA GLU A 65 8.32 -10.54 -4.79
C GLU A 65 9.25 -10.46 -6.02
N GLY A 66 9.44 -9.25 -6.53
CA GLY A 66 10.29 -8.98 -7.69
C GLY A 66 9.57 -9.03 -9.04
N ASP A 67 8.33 -9.53 -9.08
CA ASP A 67 7.51 -9.55 -10.29
C ASP A 67 6.82 -8.18 -10.56
N PRO A 68 6.36 -7.94 -11.79
CA PRO A 68 5.47 -6.82 -12.07
C PRO A 68 4.23 -6.87 -11.16
N PHE A 69 3.84 -5.72 -10.59
CA PHE A 69 2.68 -5.60 -9.69
C PHE A 69 1.40 -6.23 -10.26
N LEU A 70 1.25 -6.27 -11.60
CA LEU A 70 0.11 -6.88 -12.26
C LEU A 70 -0.09 -8.36 -11.89
N ALA A 71 0.98 -9.13 -11.68
CA ALA A 71 0.89 -10.53 -11.28
C ALA A 71 0.22 -10.69 -9.90
N TYR A 72 0.70 -9.91 -8.91
CA TYR A 72 0.07 -9.86 -7.59
C TYR A 72 -1.37 -9.33 -7.65
N ALA A 73 -1.63 -8.29 -8.48
CA ALA A 73 -2.96 -7.74 -8.66
C ALA A 73 -3.96 -8.77 -9.21
N CYS A 74 -3.56 -9.60 -10.18
CA CYS A 74 -4.38 -10.70 -10.70
C CYS A 74 -4.69 -11.72 -9.60
N TRP A 75 -3.67 -12.16 -8.86
CA TRP A 75 -3.87 -13.12 -7.77
C TRP A 75 -4.81 -12.56 -6.69
N LEU A 76 -4.62 -11.30 -6.32
CA LEU A 76 -5.45 -10.60 -5.33
C LEU A 76 -6.90 -10.48 -5.81
N ALA A 77 -7.12 -10.26 -7.11
CA ALA A 77 -8.46 -10.17 -7.66
C ALA A 77 -9.22 -11.50 -7.60
N GLU A 78 -8.52 -12.63 -7.72
CA GLU A 78 -9.12 -13.96 -7.62
C GLU A 78 -9.34 -14.41 -6.17
N HIS A 79 -8.35 -14.20 -5.29
CA HIS A 79 -8.34 -14.80 -3.95
C HIS A 79 -8.82 -13.84 -2.85
N GLY A 80 -8.75 -12.54 -3.11
CA GLY A 80 -9.15 -11.48 -2.20
C GLY A 80 -8.10 -11.10 -1.14
N PRO A 81 -8.28 -9.95 -0.48
CA PRO A 81 -7.27 -9.26 0.31
C PRO A 81 -7.04 -9.86 1.69
N ARG A 82 -7.84 -10.87 2.06
CA ARG A 82 -7.77 -11.56 3.35
C ARG A 82 -7.07 -12.91 3.26
N VAL A 83 -6.78 -13.37 2.04
CA VAL A 83 -5.97 -14.56 1.82
C VAL A 83 -4.51 -14.14 1.77
N ARG A 84 -3.62 -14.93 2.37
CA ARG A 84 -2.18 -14.71 2.29
C ARG A 84 -1.66 -15.29 0.96
N PRO A 85 -0.92 -14.53 0.15
CA PRO A 85 -0.22 -15.09 -0.99
C PRO A 85 0.67 -16.27 -0.57
N PRO A 86 0.89 -17.27 -1.43
CA PRO A 86 1.87 -18.32 -1.16
C PRO A 86 3.23 -17.70 -0.77
N GLY A 87 3.85 -18.22 0.28
CA GLY A 87 5.12 -17.72 0.80
C GLY A 87 5.07 -16.40 1.57
N ALA A 88 3.95 -15.66 1.55
CA ALA A 88 3.81 -14.41 2.30
C ALA A 88 3.50 -14.66 3.78
N ARG A 89 4.02 -13.78 4.65
CA ARG A 89 3.74 -13.83 6.10
C ARG A 89 2.41 -13.18 6.49
N GLU A 90 1.83 -12.37 5.61
CA GLU A 90 0.61 -11.62 5.86
C GLU A 90 -0.25 -11.53 4.59
N SER A 91 -1.53 -11.27 4.78
CA SER A 91 -2.46 -10.87 3.72
C SER A 91 -2.41 -9.35 3.53
N GLN A 92 -3.00 -8.85 2.44
CA GLN A 92 -3.07 -7.40 2.23
C GLN A 92 -3.80 -6.68 3.37
N ALA A 93 -4.92 -7.24 3.86
CA ALA A 93 -5.68 -6.67 4.96
C ALA A 93 -4.86 -6.61 6.26
N GLU A 94 -4.10 -7.67 6.56
CA GLU A 94 -3.19 -7.70 7.72
C GLU A 94 -2.06 -6.67 7.57
N GLY A 95 -1.46 -6.57 6.39
CA GLY A 95 -0.45 -5.56 6.08
C GLY A 95 -0.96 -4.13 6.23
N ILE A 96 -2.18 -3.84 5.78
CA ILE A 96 -2.80 -2.51 5.97
C ILE A 96 -3.04 -2.21 7.44
N VAL A 97 -3.57 -3.16 8.23
CA VAL A 97 -3.74 -2.97 9.67
C VAL A 97 -2.40 -2.66 10.35
N ARG A 98 -1.34 -3.38 9.98
CA ARG A 98 0.02 -3.16 10.47
C ARG A 98 0.52 -1.75 10.10
N MET A 99 0.40 -1.35 8.83
CA MET A 99 0.82 -0.03 8.35
C MET A 99 0.06 1.11 9.02
N LEU A 100 -1.26 1.00 9.17
CA LEU A 100 -2.08 1.99 9.89
C LEU A 100 -1.70 2.09 11.36
N THR A 101 -1.32 0.97 11.99
CA THR A 101 -0.80 0.97 13.36
C THR A 101 0.54 1.70 13.45
N GLY A 102 1.43 1.51 12.47
CA GLY A 102 2.68 2.28 12.35
C GLY A 102 2.43 3.77 12.16
N LEU A 103 1.50 4.13 11.27
CA LEU A 103 1.12 5.53 11.02
C LEU A 103 0.51 6.18 12.27
N ARG A 104 -0.29 5.44 13.04
CA ARG A 104 -0.80 5.90 14.34
C ARG A 104 0.31 6.13 15.35
N ALA A 105 1.29 5.23 15.41
CA ALA A 105 2.42 5.38 16.31
C ALA A 105 3.29 6.59 15.95
N ALA A 106 3.37 6.95 14.66
CA ALA A 106 4.10 8.14 14.22
C ALA A 106 3.58 9.43 14.86
N LEU A 107 2.28 9.51 15.20
CA LEU A 107 1.67 10.65 15.90
C LEU A 107 2.22 10.89 17.31
N GLY A 108 2.92 9.92 17.88
CA GLY A 108 3.61 10.06 19.17
C GLY A 108 4.90 10.89 19.10
N TRP A 109 5.45 11.11 17.90
CA TRP A 109 6.64 11.95 17.72
C TRP A 109 6.29 13.44 17.63
N PRO A 110 7.24 14.34 17.92
CA PRO A 110 7.07 15.78 17.72
C PRO A 110 6.70 16.13 16.26
N GLY A 111 5.69 16.96 16.06
CA GLY A 111 5.29 17.45 14.73
C GLY A 111 5.82 18.86 14.41
N PRO A 112 5.73 19.31 13.15
CA PRO A 112 5.27 18.60 11.94
C PRO A 112 6.12 17.39 11.56
N ARG A 113 5.50 16.34 10.98
CA ARG A 113 6.16 15.06 10.69
C ARG A 113 6.20 14.77 9.21
N LEU A 114 7.34 14.26 8.73
CA LEU A 114 7.45 13.64 7.42
C LEU A 114 7.41 12.11 7.59
N VAL A 115 6.37 11.46 7.08
CA VAL A 115 6.30 9.99 7.04
C VAL A 115 6.58 9.51 5.62
N VAL A 116 7.63 8.70 5.45
CA VAL A 116 8.01 8.10 4.17
C VAL A 116 7.76 6.60 4.21
N ALA A 117 6.78 6.15 3.44
CA ALA A 117 6.37 4.75 3.38
C ALA A 117 6.20 4.31 1.90
N HIS A 118 5.24 3.43 1.64
CA HIS A 118 5.11 2.79 0.33
C HIS A 118 3.72 2.98 -0.30
N GLY A 119 3.61 2.52 -1.55
CA GLY A 119 2.48 2.78 -2.42
C GLY A 119 1.16 2.34 -1.81
N LEU A 120 1.12 1.15 -1.19
CA LEU A 120 -0.12 0.63 -0.60
C LEU A 120 -0.68 1.53 0.51
N LEU A 121 0.17 1.96 1.46
CA LEU A 121 -0.28 2.85 2.55
C LEU A 121 -0.78 4.19 2.00
N VAL A 122 -0.07 4.76 1.03
CA VAL A 122 -0.47 6.01 0.37
C VAL A 122 -1.82 5.84 -0.33
N SER A 123 -2.01 4.75 -1.08
CA SER A 123 -3.27 4.43 -1.75
C SER A 123 -4.43 4.28 -0.75
N VAL A 124 -4.20 3.65 0.40
CA VAL A 124 -5.22 3.50 1.46
C VAL A 124 -5.68 4.86 1.98
N VAL A 125 -4.73 5.73 2.31
CA VAL A 125 -5.04 7.07 2.85
C VAL A 125 -5.76 7.93 1.79
N GLN A 126 -5.28 7.92 0.54
CA GLN A 126 -5.91 8.67 -0.56
C GLN A 126 -7.33 8.19 -0.85
N TRP A 127 -7.55 6.87 -0.86
CA TRP A 127 -8.86 6.29 -1.06
C TRP A 127 -9.83 6.71 0.04
N ALA A 128 -9.40 6.63 1.31
CA ALA A 128 -10.21 7.00 2.46
C ALA A 128 -10.61 8.48 2.44
N GLN A 129 -9.69 9.37 2.07
CA GLN A 129 -10.00 10.80 1.90
C GLN A 129 -11.00 11.06 0.77
N SER A 130 -10.97 10.25 -0.28
CA SER A 130 -11.85 10.39 -1.45
C SER A 130 -13.22 9.73 -1.26
N HIS A 131 -13.34 8.79 -0.32
CA HIS A 131 -14.55 8.01 -0.07
C HIS A 131 -14.91 7.98 1.43
N PRO A 132 -15.14 9.14 2.07
CA PRO A 132 -15.28 9.23 3.53
C PRO A 132 -16.48 8.47 4.13
N TYR A 133 -17.42 8.02 3.29
CA TYR A 133 -18.61 7.28 3.69
C TYR A 133 -18.62 5.82 3.22
N GLN A 134 -17.58 5.38 2.51
CA GLN A 134 -17.46 4.00 2.06
C GLN A 134 -16.52 3.24 2.99
N PRO A 135 -16.94 2.10 3.57
CA PRO A 135 -16.07 1.34 4.42
C PRO A 135 -15.00 0.63 3.59
N LEU A 136 -13.75 0.59 4.09
CA LEU A 136 -12.68 -0.17 3.45
C LEU A 136 -12.83 -1.68 3.75
N THR A 137 -13.87 -2.32 3.19
CA THR A 137 -14.12 -3.75 3.38
C THR A 137 -13.44 -4.61 2.32
N ASP A 138 -13.35 -4.06 1.11
CA ASP A 138 -12.89 -4.74 -0.10
C ASP A 138 -11.67 -4.00 -0.66
N VAL A 139 -10.48 -4.39 -0.18
CA VAL A 139 -9.23 -3.71 -0.51
C VAL A 139 -8.79 -4.13 -1.90
N PHE A 140 -9.16 -3.32 -2.89
CA PHE A 140 -8.47 -3.34 -4.18
C PHE A 140 -8.18 -1.90 -4.59
N LEU A 141 -6.92 -1.47 -4.44
CA LEU A 141 -6.53 -0.08 -4.61
C LEU A 141 -5.57 0.07 -5.79
N PRO A 142 -5.75 1.12 -6.62
CA PRO A 142 -4.79 1.42 -7.67
C PRO A 142 -3.43 1.80 -7.07
N ALA A 143 -2.36 1.57 -7.81
CA ALA A 143 -1.03 2.01 -7.43
C ALA A 143 -0.98 3.55 -7.32
N ALA A 144 -0.58 4.07 -6.17
CA ALA A 144 -0.41 5.51 -5.98
C ALA A 144 0.81 6.04 -6.72
N ARG A 145 0.64 7.16 -7.44
CA ARG A 145 1.76 7.93 -8.00
C ARG A 145 2.29 8.88 -6.94
N CYS A 146 3.41 8.54 -6.32
CA CYS A 146 3.94 9.25 -5.15
C CYS A 146 4.75 10.52 -5.49
N LEU A 147 4.22 11.40 -6.34
CA LEU A 147 4.90 12.65 -6.76
C LEU A 147 4.50 13.90 -5.97
N THR A 148 3.43 13.82 -5.16
CA THR A 148 2.91 14.94 -4.37
C THR A 148 2.69 14.46 -2.93
N PRO A 149 3.31 15.11 -1.92
CA PRO A 149 3.09 14.79 -0.52
C PRO A 149 1.62 14.93 -0.13
N LEU A 150 1.13 14.02 0.72
CA LEU A 150 -0.17 14.16 1.37
C LEU A 150 -0.01 14.95 2.66
N VAL A 151 -0.81 16.00 2.81
CA VAL A 151 -0.84 16.83 4.02
C VAL A 151 -2.13 16.52 4.76
N ILE A 152 -2.01 16.12 6.03
CA ILE A 152 -3.15 15.76 6.89
C ILE A 152 -2.87 16.24 8.31
N GLY A 153 -3.87 16.83 8.97
CA GLY A 153 -3.77 17.24 10.37
C GLY A 153 -3.82 16.04 11.32
N ASP A 154 -3.23 16.17 12.51
CA ASP A 154 -3.17 15.07 13.49
C ASP A 154 -4.56 14.54 13.89
N ALA A 155 -5.54 15.43 14.10
CA ALA A 155 -6.89 15.04 14.49
C ALA A 155 -7.61 14.28 13.36
N ASP A 156 -7.45 14.76 12.11
CA ASP A 156 -8.03 14.13 10.93
C ASP A 156 -7.39 12.78 10.67
N LEU A 157 -6.05 12.69 10.80
CA LEU A 157 -5.32 11.44 10.63
C LEU A 157 -5.71 10.40 11.68
N ARG A 158 -5.88 10.78 12.95
CA ARG A 158 -6.39 9.87 13.99
C ARG A 158 -7.76 9.34 13.63
N THR A 159 -8.68 10.24 13.29
CA THR A 159 -10.07 9.88 12.93
C THR A 159 -10.11 8.94 11.73
N LEU A 160 -9.30 9.22 10.71
CA LEU A 160 -9.17 8.39 9.52
C LEU A 160 -8.63 7.00 9.86
N ILE A 161 -7.56 6.91 10.64
CA ILE A 161 -6.97 5.62 11.04
C ILE A 161 -7.97 4.79 11.86
N ASP A 162 -8.62 5.40 12.85
CA ASP A 162 -9.57 4.68 13.72
C ASP A 162 -10.78 4.17 12.94
N THR A 163 -11.23 4.93 11.94
CA THR A 163 -12.30 4.50 11.01
C THR A 163 -11.85 3.31 10.17
N LEU A 164 -10.70 3.40 9.50
CA LEU A 164 -10.17 2.33 8.66
C LEU A 164 -9.92 1.04 9.44
N LEU A 165 -9.35 1.13 10.64
CA LEU A 165 -9.12 -0.04 11.49
C LEU A 165 -10.45 -0.71 11.91
N ARG A 166 -11.50 0.09 12.18
CA ARG A 166 -12.83 -0.43 12.47
C ARG A 166 -13.44 -1.14 11.27
N ASP A 167 -13.37 -0.54 10.09
CA ASP A 167 -13.91 -1.12 8.85
C ASP A 167 -13.24 -2.45 8.51
N LEU A 168 -11.91 -2.52 8.63
CA LEU A 168 -11.15 -3.74 8.36
C LEU A 168 -11.52 -4.86 9.35
N ALA A 169 -11.71 -4.52 10.63
CA ALA A 169 -12.14 -5.45 11.67
C ALA A 169 -13.59 -5.92 11.48
N GLU A 170 -14.49 -5.03 11.05
CA GLU A 170 -15.88 -5.38 10.73
C GLU A 170 -15.97 -6.27 9.48
N GLY A 171 -15.23 -5.91 8.43
CA GLY A 171 -15.14 -6.72 7.22
C GLY A 171 -14.58 -8.12 7.50
N ALA A 172 -13.67 -8.27 8.47
CA ALA A 172 -13.14 -9.59 8.86
C ALA A 172 -14.22 -10.50 9.46
N ARG A 173 -15.23 -9.92 10.11
CA ARG A 173 -16.36 -10.66 10.69
C ARG A 173 -17.40 -11.06 9.65
N ARG A 174 -17.46 -10.37 8.51
CA ARG A 174 -18.47 -10.63 7.46
C ARG A 174 -17.94 -11.64 6.44
N ARG A 175 -18.54 -12.84 6.37
CA ARG A 175 -18.32 -13.80 5.27
C ARG A 175 -19.10 -13.37 4.01
N ARG A 176 -18.76 -12.23 3.42
CA ARG A 176 -19.29 -11.88 2.09
C ARG A 176 -18.38 -12.45 1.00
N GLY A 177 -18.97 -12.86 -0.13
CA GLY A 177 -18.21 -13.24 -1.31
C GLY A 177 -17.36 -12.06 -1.79
N TRP A 178 -16.11 -12.35 -2.14
CA TRP A 178 -15.21 -11.38 -2.74
C TRP A 178 -15.56 -11.19 -4.22
N HIS A 179 -15.72 -9.94 -4.65
CA HIS A 179 -15.95 -9.59 -6.04
C HIS A 179 -15.22 -8.28 -6.36
N VAL A 180 -14.35 -8.30 -7.37
CA VAL A 180 -13.63 -7.10 -7.83
C VAL A 180 -14.40 -6.43 -8.96
N ASP A 181 -14.62 -5.12 -8.84
CA ASP A 181 -14.98 -4.29 -9.99
C ASP A 181 -13.70 -3.95 -10.78
N LEU A 182 -13.50 -4.61 -11.91
CA LEU A 182 -12.36 -4.38 -12.81
C LEU A 182 -12.43 -2.98 -13.48
N GLY A 183 -13.55 -2.27 -13.38
CA GLY A 183 -13.74 -0.90 -13.85
C GLY A 183 -12.85 0.15 -13.16
N VAL A 184 -12.10 -0.22 -12.12
CA VAL A 184 -11.23 0.72 -11.38
C VAL A 184 -9.80 0.78 -11.96
N PHE A 185 -9.42 -0.16 -12.83
CA PHE A 185 -8.08 -0.20 -13.42
C PHE A 185 -7.95 0.66 -14.68
N PRO A 186 -6.74 1.18 -15.00
CA PRO A 186 -6.41 1.64 -16.34
C PRO A 186 -6.64 0.52 -17.36
N ARG A 187 -7.08 0.86 -18.58
CA ARG A 187 -7.44 -0.10 -19.63
C ARG A 187 -6.36 -1.16 -19.87
N GLU A 188 -5.09 -0.76 -19.87
CA GLU A 188 -3.93 -1.64 -20.02
C GLU A 188 -3.81 -2.71 -18.91
N ALA A 189 -4.13 -2.34 -17.66
CA ALA A 189 -4.18 -3.29 -16.56
C ALA A 189 -5.44 -4.18 -16.63
N ARG A 190 -6.57 -3.66 -17.12
CA ARG A 190 -7.78 -4.46 -17.38
C ARG A 190 -7.53 -5.54 -18.43
N ASP A 191 -6.86 -5.19 -19.53
CA ASP A 191 -6.60 -6.12 -20.63
C ASP A 191 -5.67 -7.25 -20.18
N GLY A 192 -4.71 -6.95 -19.30
CA GLY A 192 -3.85 -7.96 -18.64
C GLY A 192 -4.57 -8.83 -17.59
N LEU A 193 -5.54 -8.27 -16.84
CA LEU A 193 -6.40 -9.02 -15.91
C LEU A 193 -7.40 -9.94 -16.65
N ALA A 194 -7.95 -9.49 -17.78
CA ALA A 194 -8.91 -10.24 -18.58
C ALA A 194 -8.28 -11.47 -19.27
N THR A 195 -7.05 -11.34 -19.75
CA THR A 195 -6.31 -12.47 -20.37
C THR A 195 -5.95 -13.56 -19.37
N VAL A 196 -5.59 -13.19 -18.13
CA VAL A 196 -5.26 -14.16 -17.08
C VAL A 196 -6.51 -14.88 -16.54
N SER A 197 -7.65 -14.17 -16.40
CA SER A 197 -8.93 -14.80 -16.01
C SER A 197 -9.38 -15.88 -17.00
N ALA A 198 -9.16 -15.67 -18.31
CA ALA A 198 -9.41 -16.68 -19.34
C ALA A 198 -8.47 -17.90 -19.23
N HIS A 199 -7.19 -17.69 -18.91
CA HIS A 199 -6.23 -18.78 -18.71
C HIS A 199 -6.46 -19.56 -17.40
N ALA A 200 -6.85 -18.90 -16.31
CA ALA A 200 -7.20 -19.55 -15.05
C ALA A 200 -8.47 -20.42 -15.19
N SER A 201 -9.45 -19.95 -15.97
CA SER A 201 -10.66 -20.71 -16.30
C SER A 201 -10.33 -21.95 -17.13
N ALA A 202 -9.45 -21.81 -18.13
CA ALA A 202 -8.98 -22.94 -18.93
C ALA A 202 -8.18 -23.98 -18.11
N SER A 203 -7.39 -23.55 -17.12
CA SER A 203 -6.63 -24.47 -16.26
C SER A 203 -7.50 -25.24 -15.25
N ARG A 204 -8.69 -24.72 -14.90
CA ARG A 204 -9.64 -25.43 -14.03
C ARG A 204 -10.42 -26.51 -14.78
N ASP A 205 -10.66 -26.31 -16.08
CA ASP A 205 -11.36 -27.30 -16.91
C ASP A 205 -10.46 -28.49 -17.28
N GLU A 206 -9.12 -28.35 -17.24
CA GLU A 206 -8.19 -29.44 -17.54
C GLU A 206 -7.94 -30.41 -16.35
N ASP A 207 -8.11 -29.95 -15.10
CA ASP A 207 -7.96 -30.81 -13.90
C ASP A 207 -9.21 -31.64 -13.59
N GLU A 208 -10.39 -31.32 -14.16
CA GLU A 208 -11.64 -32.08 -13.97
C GLU A 208 -11.84 -33.22 -15.00
N ALA A 209 -10.93 -33.36 -15.98
CA ALA A 209 -11.09 -34.31 -17.10
C ALA A 209 -10.21 -35.58 -17.03
N THR A 210 -9.47 -35.84 -15.93
CA THR A 210 -8.55 -37.01 -15.86
C THR A 210 -8.91 -38.05 -14.77
N HIS A 211 -10.17 -38.12 -14.32
CA HIS A 211 -10.65 -39.26 -13.53
C HIS A 211 -12.11 -39.60 -13.88
N ALA A 212 -12.31 -40.33 -14.97
CA ALA A 212 -13.50 -41.14 -15.21
C ALA A 212 -13.13 -42.38 -16.04
#